data_AF-A0A1T5IJZ3-F1
#
_entry.id   AF-A0A1T5IJZ3-F1
#
_cell.length_a   1.000
_cell.length_b   1.000
_cell.length_c   1.000
_cell.angle_alpha   90.00
_cell.angle_beta   90.00
_cell.angle_gamma   90.00
#
_symmetry.space_group_name_H-M   'P 1'
#
loop_
_entity.id
_entity.type
_entity.pdbx_description
1 polymer ?
#
loop_
_entity_poly.entity_id
_entity_poly.type
_entity_poly.pdbx_seq_one_letter_code
_entity_poly.pdbx_strand_id
1 'polypeptide(L)'
;MFKKFRTRIKGYRMTMRMKLTLALSSIAMILIISSVISILEYTRMSNYVSTLIADNIESINAAQKIANETDAYNLQILSVVGEDGANEVPDFNREAFISHCDSLRSALSSINKQNLADSLVYSWSAYMLTSLELPNVLQSDFIDTRSWYFERLQVVYNRMHRDIDVLNTAIFSELRRNSETFERGFYRSIIPGAVAVGVGIVLVLLLLTFILAFYVNPIYKMLRGLNNYRSLNKKYTYSFEGDDQLKELNDGLTEVIEENQQLRKRVRTLRDAISQKDIQ
;
A
#
# COMPACT_ATOMS: atom_id res chain seq x y z
N MET A 1 25.13 -31.50 19.17
CA MET A 1 25.30 -30.03 19.12
C MET A 1 24.31 -29.27 20.02
N PHE A 2 23.02 -29.62 20.03
CA PHE A 2 21.98 -28.92 20.82
C PHE A 2 22.18 -28.89 22.35
N LYS A 3 22.73 -29.96 22.97
CA LYS A 3 22.99 -29.98 24.43
C LYS A 3 24.03 -28.94 24.89
N LYS A 4 25.07 -28.67 24.09
CA LYS A 4 26.12 -27.66 24.39
C LYS A 4 25.60 -26.22 24.25
N PHE A 5 24.63 -26.00 23.37
CA PHE A 5 24.00 -24.69 23.20
C PHE A 5 23.06 -24.37 24.36
N ARG A 6 22.29 -25.38 24.82
CA ARG A 6 21.38 -25.26 25.97
C ARG A 6 22.09 -24.99 27.30
N THR A 7 23.32 -25.47 27.48
CA THR A 7 24.13 -25.17 28.68
C THR A 7 24.80 -23.79 28.62
N ARG A 8 25.17 -23.29 27.43
CA ARG A 8 25.68 -21.91 27.27
C ARG A 8 24.62 -20.84 27.55
N ILE A 9 23.36 -21.08 27.23
CA ILE A 9 22.26 -20.12 27.46
C ILE A 9 21.88 -20.04 28.95
N LYS A 10 22.02 -21.13 29.72
CA LYS A 10 21.60 -21.18 31.14
C LYS A 10 22.42 -20.30 32.09
N GLY A 11 23.63 -19.87 31.70
CA GLY A 11 24.50 -19.02 32.53
C GLY A 11 24.53 -17.55 32.13
N TYR A 12 23.79 -17.15 31.09
CA TYR A 12 23.89 -15.80 30.55
C TYR A 12 22.89 -14.86 31.26
N ARG A 13 23.39 -14.04 32.19
CA ARG A 13 22.59 -12.98 32.82
C ARG A 13 22.47 -11.80 31.86
N MET A 14 21.25 -11.39 31.55
CA MET A 14 21.03 -10.27 30.65
C MET A 14 21.23 -8.95 31.39
N THR A 15 22.05 -8.07 30.81
CA THR A 15 22.23 -6.71 31.34
C THR A 15 20.96 -5.89 31.16
N MET A 16 20.74 -4.89 32.03
CA MET A 16 19.64 -3.93 31.91
C MET A 16 19.61 -3.29 30.52
N ARG A 17 20.77 -2.88 30.00
CA ARG A 17 20.91 -2.31 28.66
C ARG A 17 20.40 -3.29 27.60
N MET A 18 20.80 -4.56 27.66
CA MET A 18 20.40 -5.56 26.69
C MET A 18 18.90 -5.85 26.73
N LYS A 19 18.30 -5.95 27.93
CA LYS A 19 16.85 -6.11 28.10
C LYS A 19 16.08 -4.97 27.44
N LEU A 20 16.51 -3.73 27.69
CA LEU A 20 15.86 -2.53 27.13
C LEU A 20 16.05 -2.42 25.61
N THR A 21 17.28 -2.63 25.11
CA THR A 21 17.56 -2.55 23.67
C THR A 21 16.83 -3.63 22.89
N LEU A 22 16.68 -4.84 23.43
CA LEU A 22 15.92 -5.92 22.79
C LEU A 22 14.43 -5.59 22.72
N ALA A 23 13.86 -5.02 23.79
CA ALA A 23 12.46 -4.62 23.79
C ALA A 23 12.16 -3.52 22.75
N LEU A 24 12.99 -2.47 22.72
CA LEU A 24 12.88 -1.39 21.73
C LEU A 24 13.13 -1.89 20.31
N SER A 25 14.16 -2.71 20.10
CA SER A 25 14.49 -3.27 18.79
C SER A 25 13.38 -4.18 18.27
N SER A 26 12.69 -4.93 19.13
CA SER A 26 11.56 -5.76 18.76
C SER A 26 10.41 -4.92 18.20
N ILE A 27 10.05 -3.84 18.89
CA ILE A 27 9.01 -2.90 18.45
C ILE A 27 9.39 -2.27 17.11
N ALA A 28 10.63 -1.77 17.00
CA ALA A 28 11.12 -1.19 15.75
C ALA A 28 11.09 -2.19 14.60
N MET A 29 11.48 -3.44 14.84
CA MET A 29 11.47 -4.49 13.82
C MET A 29 10.05 -4.80 13.31
N ILE A 30 9.07 -4.88 14.22
CA ILE A 30 7.67 -5.12 13.84
C ILE A 30 7.14 -3.99 12.94
N LEU A 31 7.42 -2.75 13.30
CA LEU A 31 6.98 -1.58 12.53
C LEU A 31 7.64 -1.53 11.15
N ILE A 32 8.94 -1.83 11.07
CA ILE A 32 9.68 -1.86 9.80
C ILE A 32 9.15 -2.96 8.89
N ILE A 33 9.04 -4.20 9.39
CA ILE A 33 8.54 -5.33 8.60
C ILE A 33 7.13 -5.03 8.07
N SER A 34 6.25 -4.50 8.92
CA SER A 34 4.90 -4.16 8.50
C SER A 34 4.87 -3.07 7.42
N SER A 35 5.67 -2.02 7.59
CA SER A 35 5.78 -0.94 6.60
C SER A 35 6.29 -1.46 5.26
N VAL A 36 7.31 -2.32 5.26
CA VAL A 36 7.85 -2.94 4.05
C VAL A 36 6.79 -3.81 3.35
N ILE A 37 6.05 -4.64 4.10
CA ILE A 37 4.98 -5.48 3.53
C ILE A 37 3.90 -4.61 2.88
N SER A 38 3.46 -3.57 3.58
CA SER A 38 2.44 -2.63 3.09
C SER A 38 2.86 -1.96 1.78
N ILE A 39 4.10 -1.45 1.72
CA ILE A 39 4.65 -0.80 0.52
C ILE A 39 4.77 -1.79 -0.65
N LEU A 40 5.23 -3.02 -0.39
CA LEU A 40 5.38 -4.03 -1.43
C LEU A 40 4.02 -4.47 -1.99
N GLU A 41 3.01 -4.65 -1.14
CA GLU A 41 1.65 -4.99 -1.56
C GLU A 41 1.03 -3.85 -2.37
N TYR A 42 1.17 -2.60 -1.90
CA TYR A 42 0.71 -1.42 -2.63
C TYR A 42 1.37 -1.31 -4.00
N THR A 43 2.69 -1.42 -4.07
CA THR A 43 3.43 -1.23 -5.33
C THR A 43 3.05 -2.27 -6.38
N ARG A 44 2.97 -3.55 -5.99
CA ARG A 44 2.58 -4.63 -6.93
C ARG A 44 1.18 -4.41 -7.46
N MET A 45 0.25 -4.06 -6.57
CA MET A 45 -1.15 -3.91 -6.91
C MET A 45 -1.42 -2.62 -7.69
N SER A 46 -0.78 -1.52 -7.31
CA SER A 46 -0.83 -0.24 -8.03
C SER A 46 -0.32 -0.38 -9.46
N ASN A 47 0.86 -0.98 -9.66
CA ASN A 47 1.41 -1.17 -11.00
C ASN A 47 0.48 -2.03 -11.88
N TYR A 48 -0.01 -3.15 -11.36
CA TYR A 48 -0.90 -4.05 -12.10
C TYR A 48 -2.23 -3.40 -12.49
N VAL A 49 -2.87 -2.68 -11.56
CA VAL A 49 -4.16 -2.05 -11.87
C VAL A 49 -3.98 -0.78 -12.70
N SER A 50 -2.88 -0.06 -12.53
CA SER A 50 -2.54 1.10 -13.37
C SER A 50 -2.30 0.69 -14.82
N THR A 51 -1.66 -0.45 -15.09
CA THR A 51 -1.51 -0.95 -16.47
C THR A 51 -2.86 -1.30 -17.07
N LEU A 52 -3.73 -1.98 -16.32
CA LEU A 52 -5.09 -2.31 -16.79
C LEU A 52 -5.94 -1.05 -17.08
N ILE A 53 -5.80 0.01 -16.29
CA ILE A 53 -6.47 1.28 -16.54
C ILE A 53 -5.91 1.96 -17.79
N ALA A 54 -4.58 1.95 -17.97
CA ALA A 54 -3.94 2.49 -19.17
C ALA A 54 -4.41 1.76 -20.44
N ASP A 55 -4.45 0.43 -20.40
CA ASP A 55 -4.92 -0.42 -21.50
C ASP A 55 -6.40 -0.14 -21.85
N ASN A 56 -7.25 0.06 -20.85
CA ASN A 56 -8.64 0.46 -21.05
C ASN A 56 -8.75 1.85 -21.71
N ILE A 57 -7.92 2.82 -21.29
CA ILE A 57 -7.90 4.17 -21.87
C ILE A 57 -7.42 4.13 -23.31
N GLU A 58 -6.38 3.35 -23.60
CA GLU A 58 -5.90 3.13 -24.97
C GLU A 58 -7.01 2.56 -25.87
N SER A 59 -7.75 1.56 -25.36
CA SER A 59 -8.88 0.96 -26.05
C SER A 59 -10.02 1.96 -26.32
N ILE A 60 -10.35 2.82 -25.36
CA ILE A 60 -11.35 3.89 -25.53
C ILE A 60 -10.90 4.86 -26.63
N ASN A 61 -9.62 5.28 -26.58
CA ASN A 61 -9.08 6.21 -27.58
C ASN A 61 -9.10 5.60 -28.99
N ALA A 62 -8.76 4.32 -29.13
CA ALA A 62 -8.82 3.61 -30.40
C ALA A 62 -10.26 3.52 -30.94
N ALA A 63 -11.22 3.14 -30.08
CA ALA A 63 -12.64 3.07 -30.46
C ALA A 63 -13.21 4.44 -30.85
N GLN A 64 -12.89 5.49 -30.09
CA GLN A 64 -13.35 6.85 -30.37
C GLN A 64 -12.78 7.39 -31.67
N LYS A 65 -11.52 7.06 -32.00
CA LYS A 65 -10.90 7.46 -33.27
C LYS A 65 -11.66 6.89 -34.47
N ILE A 66 -11.96 5.59 -34.42
CA ILE A 66 -12.76 4.89 -35.45
C ILE A 66 -14.15 5.52 -35.59
N ALA A 67 -14.81 5.80 -34.46
CA ALA A 67 -16.12 6.44 -34.44
C ALA A 67 -16.07 7.82 -35.13
N ASN A 68 -15.16 8.69 -34.69
CA ASN A 68 -15.05 10.05 -35.20
C ASN A 68 -14.72 10.10 -36.70
N GLU A 69 -13.80 9.25 -37.17
CA GLU A 69 -13.44 9.19 -38.59
C GLU A 69 -14.59 8.67 -39.45
N THR A 70 -15.32 7.68 -38.95
CA THR A 70 -16.48 7.15 -39.66
C THR A 70 -17.63 8.15 -39.70
N ASP A 71 -17.86 8.87 -38.60
CA ASP A 71 -18.86 9.94 -38.55
C ASP A 71 -18.52 11.07 -39.51
N ALA A 72 -17.26 11.50 -39.55
CA ALA A 72 -16.77 12.51 -40.49
C ALA A 72 -16.95 12.06 -41.94
N TYR A 73 -16.57 10.83 -42.28
CA TYR A 73 -16.73 10.28 -43.62
C TYR A 73 -18.22 10.12 -44.00
N ASN A 74 -19.06 9.64 -43.08
CA ASN A 74 -20.50 9.52 -43.33
C ASN A 74 -21.17 10.90 -43.58
N LEU A 75 -20.74 11.95 -42.86
CA LEU A 75 -21.20 13.31 -43.09
C LEU A 75 -20.77 13.85 -44.47
N GLN A 76 -19.56 13.52 -44.92
CA GLN A 76 -19.13 13.86 -46.28
C GLN A 76 -20.00 13.17 -47.33
N ILE A 77 -20.28 11.87 -47.17
CA ILE A 77 -21.19 11.16 -48.08
C ILE A 77 -22.58 11.81 -48.06
N LEU A 78 -23.13 12.13 -46.89
CA LEU A 78 -24.42 12.79 -46.77
C LEU A 78 -24.46 14.15 -47.47
N SER A 79 -23.36 14.93 -47.43
CA SER A 79 -23.28 16.21 -48.15
C SER A 79 -23.38 16.03 -49.67
N VAL A 80 -22.75 14.98 -50.23
CA VAL A 80 -22.81 14.64 -51.66
C VAL A 80 -24.21 14.16 -52.07
N VAL A 81 -24.92 13.46 -51.18
CA VAL A 81 -26.30 13.00 -51.40
C VAL A 81 -27.32 14.14 -51.27
N GLY A 82 -26.99 15.20 -50.53
CA GLY A 82 -27.88 16.31 -50.18
C GLY A 82 -27.86 17.52 -51.11
N GLU A 83 -26.70 17.88 -51.67
CA GLU A 83 -26.53 18.99 -52.62
C GLU A 83 -26.27 18.48 -54.04
N ASP A 84 -26.91 19.07 -55.05
CA ASP A 84 -26.66 18.83 -56.49
C ASP A 84 -25.24 19.26 -56.97
N GLY A 85 -24.26 19.46 -56.07
CA GLY A 85 -23.07 20.29 -56.33
C GLY A 85 -21.73 19.83 -55.77
N ALA A 86 -21.63 18.77 -54.96
CA ALA A 86 -20.32 18.28 -54.53
C ALA A 86 -19.71 17.36 -55.62
N ASN A 87 -18.97 17.95 -56.56
CA ASN A 87 -18.28 17.22 -57.64
C ASN A 87 -17.11 16.33 -57.15
N GLU A 88 -16.87 16.27 -55.84
CA GLU A 88 -15.73 15.57 -55.27
C GLU A 88 -16.23 14.46 -54.35
N VAL A 89 -16.05 13.21 -54.83
CA VAL A 89 -16.30 12.02 -54.04
C VAL A 89 -15.31 12.02 -52.87
N PRO A 90 -15.77 11.83 -51.62
CA PRO A 90 -14.86 11.80 -50.48
C PRO A 90 -13.83 10.69 -50.64
N ASP A 91 -12.55 11.05 -50.53
CA ASP A 91 -11.45 10.10 -50.65
C ASP A 91 -11.39 9.19 -49.43
N PHE A 92 -11.27 7.89 -49.69
CA PHE A 92 -11.17 6.90 -48.64
C PHE A 92 -9.70 6.53 -48.39
N ASN A 93 -9.21 6.91 -47.22
CA ASN A 93 -7.87 6.51 -46.78
C ASN A 93 -7.85 5.06 -46.26
N ARG A 94 -7.61 4.11 -47.18
CA ARG A 94 -7.48 2.69 -46.86
C ARG A 94 -6.33 2.36 -45.90
N GLU A 95 -5.23 3.10 -45.97
CA GLU A 95 -4.08 2.87 -45.10
C GLU A 95 -4.39 3.25 -43.65
N ALA A 96 -5.07 4.39 -43.45
CA ALA A 96 -5.58 4.80 -42.14
C ALA A 96 -6.55 3.75 -41.56
N PHE A 97 -7.46 3.23 -42.39
CA PHE A 97 -8.39 2.17 -41.99
C PHE A 97 -7.69 0.92 -41.44
N ILE A 98 -6.72 0.37 -42.18
CA ILE A 98 -5.97 -0.82 -41.75
C ILE A 98 -5.23 -0.51 -40.44
N SER A 99 -4.59 0.66 -40.37
CA SER A 99 -3.89 1.11 -39.16
C SER A 99 -4.80 1.19 -37.93
N HIS A 100 -6.04 1.67 -38.08
CA HIS A 100 -7.00 1.77 -36.98
C HIS A 100 -7.55 0.41 -36.55
N CYS A 101 -7.79 -0.51 -37.49
CA CYS A 101 -8.17 -1.88 -37.16
C CYS A 101 -7.05 -2.60 -36.38
N ASP A 102 -5.80 -2.46 -36.81
CA ASP A 102 -4.65 -3.06 -36.13
C ASP A 102 -4.45 -2.46 -34.73
N SER A 103 -4.57 -1.13 -34.60
CA SER A 103 -4.47 -0.42 -33.32
C SER A 103 -5.57 -0.87 -32.36
N LEU A 104 -6.82 -0.94 -32.83
CA LEU A 104 -7.95 -1.40 -32.03
C LEU A 104 -7.76 -2.85 -31.60
N ARG A 105 -7.34 -3.73 -32.52
CA ARG A 105 -7.14 -5.16 -32.20
C ARG A 105 -6.02 -5.36 -31.20
N SER A 106 -4.94 -4.57 -31.31
CA SER A 106 -3.86 -4.55 -30.32
C SER A 106 -4.36 -4.09 -28.95
N ALA A 107 -5.07 -2.96 -28.88
CA ALA A 107 -5.59 -2.41 -27.64
C ALA A 107 -6.63 -3.34 -26.98
N LEU A 108 -7.49 -4.01 -27.75
CA LEU A 108 -8.48 -4.94 -27.21
C LEU A 108 -7.92 -6.32 -26.86
N SER A 109 -6.73 -6.66 -27.34
CA SER A 109 -6.03 -7.88 -26.96
C SER A 109 -5.52 -7.81 -25.52
N SER A 110 -5.11 -6.64 -25.03
CA SER A 110 -4.61 -6.48 -23.65
C SER A 110 -5.72 -6.67 -22.62
N ILE A 111 -6.96 -6.31 -22.95
CA ILE A 111 -8.14 -6.44 -22.07
C ILE A 111 -8.99 -7.69 -22.36
N ASN A 112 -8.50 -8.63 -23.19
CA ASN A 112 -9.16 -9.89 -23.52
C ASN A 112 -10.59 -9.72 -24.11
N LYS A 113 -10.80 -8.70 -24.95
CA LYS A 113 -12.08 -8.38 -25.62
C LYS A 113 -12.04 -8.62 -27.13
N GLN A 114 -11.19 -9.54 -27.61
CA GLN A 114 -10.98 -9.80 -29.03
C GLN A 114 -12.28 -10.07 -29.80
N ASN A 115 -13.25 -10.77 -29.20
CA ASN A 115 -14.55 -11.03 -29.83
C ASN A 115 -15.34 -9.75 -30.17
N LEU A 116 -15.24 -8.71 -29.32
CA LEU A 116 -15.88 -7.42 -29.59
C LEU A 116 -15.09 -6.64 -30.65
N ALA A 117 -13.76 -6.77 -30.65
CA ALA A 117 -12.90 -6.22 -31.70
C ALA A 117 -13.30 -6.79 -33.07
N ASP A 118 -13.41 -8.12 -33.16
CA ASP A 118 -13.76 -8.81 -34.40
C ASP A 118 -15.17 -8.44 -34.89
N SER A 119 -16.11 -8.29 -33.96
CA SER A 119 -17.49 -7.86 -34.28
C SER A 119 -17.51 -6.44 -34.86
N LEU A 120 -16.77 -5.51 -34.25
CA LEU A 120 -16.65 -4.14 -34.74
C LEU A 120 -15.90 -4.05 -36.08
N VAL A 121 -14.79 -4.78 -36.23
CA VAL A 121 -14.06 -4.85 -37.49
C VAL A 121 -14.95 -5.39 -38.60
N TYR A 122 -15.80 -6.39 -38.31
CA TYR A 122 -16.76 -6.93 -39.28
C TYR A 122 -17.81 -5.89 -39.71
N SER A 123 -18.48 -5.22 -38.76
CA SER A 123 -19.51 -4.23 -39.10
C SER A 123 -18.93 -2.98 -39.74
N TRP A 124 -17.74 -2.55 -39.34
CA TRP A 124 -17.03 -1.45 -39.98
C TRP A 124 -16.57 -1.78 -41.40
N SER A 125 -16.09 -3.01 -41.63
CA SER A 125 -15.75 -3.50 -42.97
C SER A 125 -16.98 -3.53 -43.88
N ALA A 126 -18.13 -3.94 -43.35
CA ALA A 126 -19.39 -3.93 -44.11
C ALA A 126 -19.83 -2.50 -44.47
N TYR A 127 -19.71 -1.54 -43.54
CA TYR A 127 -19.97 -0.13 -43.80
C TYR A 127 -19.04 0.40 -44.88
N MET A 128 -17.74 0.10 -44.76
CA MET A 128 -16.73 0.52 -45.71
C MET A 128 -16.99 -0.03 -47.11
N LEU A 129 -17.25 -1.33 -47.23
CA LEU A 129 -17.55 -1.96 -48.52
C LEU A 129 -18.77 -1.33 -49.19
N THR A 130 -19.79 -1.02 -48.41
CA THR A 130 -21.00 -0.34 -48.90
C THR A 130 -20.65 1.08 -49.38
N SER A 131 -19.84 1.83 -48.64
CA SER A 131 -19.45 3.19 -49.02
C SER A 131 -18.69 3.27 -50.34
N LEU A 132 -17.93 2.23 -50.71
CA LEU A 132 -17.22 2.16 -51.99
C LEU A 132 -18.15 2.04 -53.21
N GLU A 133 -19.43 1.77 -53.00
CA GLU A 133 -20.44 1.79 -54.07
C GLU A 133 -20.81 3.21 -54.51
N LEU A 134 -20.50 4.23 -53.68
CA LEU A 134 -20.89 5.63 -53.89
C LEU A 134 -20.56 6.17 -55.30
N PRO A 135 -19.36 6.00 -55.88
CA PRO A 135 -19.07 6.50 -57.22
C PRO A 135 -19.97 5.89 -58.30
N ASN A 136 -20.27 4.60 -58.18
CA ASN A 136 -21.12 3.88 -59.14
C ASN A 136 -22.58 4.28 -58.99
N VAL A 137 -23.02 4.56 -57.76
CA VAL A 137 -24.38 5.03 -57.47
C VAL A 137 -24.60 6.43 -58.02
N LEU A 138 -23.63 7.34 -57.86
CA LEU A 138 -23.69 8.71 -58.37
C LEU A 138 -23.71 8.79 -59.91
N GLN A 139 -23.07 7.82 -60.59
CA GLN A 139 -23.01 7.77 -62.06
C GLN A 139 -24.16 6.95 -62.69
N SER A 140 -25.01 6.33 -61.88
CA SER A 140 -26.06 5.45 -62.36
C SER A 140 -27.36 6.21 -62.62
N ASP A 141 -27.86 6.12 -63.86
CA ASP A 141 -29.18 6.67 -64.22
C ASP A 141 -30.36 5.87 -63.62
N PHE A 142 -30.09 4.70 -63.03
CA PHE A 142 -31.13 3.78 -62.54
C PHE A 142 -31.24 3.71 -61.02
N ILE A 143 -30.22 4.16 -60.28
CA ILE A 143 -30.19 4.06 -58.82
C ILE A 143 -30.48 5.43 -58.23
N ASP A 144 -31.52 5.52 -57.40
CA ASP A 144 -31.72 6.71 -56.57
C ASP A 144 -30.69 6.73 -55.44
N THR A 145 -29.72 7.64 -55.56
CA THR A 145 -28.65 7.90 -54.58
C THR A 145 -29.19 8.15 -53.17
N ARG A 146 -30.33 8.84 -53.05
CA ARG A 146 -30.95 9.14 -51.75
C ARG A 146 -31.50 7.87 -51.12
N SER A 147 -32.26 7.09 -51.88
CA SER A 147 -32.79 5.80 -51.40
C SER A 147 -31.67 4.83 -51.05
N TRP A 148 -30.60 4.75 -51.85
CA TRP A 148 -29.41 3.95 -51.52
C TRP A 148 -28.77 4.38 -50.19
N TYR A 149 -28.63 5.68 -49.93
CA TYR A 149 -28.06 6.17 -48.68
C TYR A 149 -28.89 5.73 -47.47
N PHE A 150 -30.20 6.00 -47.45
CA PHE A 150 -31.06 5.73 -46.30
C PHE A 150 -31.36 4.23 -46.10
N GLU A 151 -31.57 3.48 -47.18
CA GLU A 151 -32.00 2.07 -47.09
C GLU A 151 -30.82 1.09 -46.99
N ARG A 152 -29.63 1.48 -47.48
CA ARG A 152 -28.46 0.59 -47.50
C ARG A 152 -27.31 1.11 -46.64
N LEU A 153 -26.75 2.27 -46.96
CA LEU A 153 -25.57 2.78 -46.24
C LEU A 153 -25.87 3.07 -44.77
N GLN A 154 -26.96 3.78 -44.49
CA GLN A 154 -27.34 4.17 -43.13
C GLN A 154 -27.65 2.95 -42.24
N VAL A 155 -28.21 1.88 -42.80
CA VAL A 155 -28.49 0.64 -42.06
C VAL A 155 -27.19 0.00 -41.55
N VAL A 156 -26.17 -0.08 -42.40
CA VAL A 156 -24.88 -0.67 -42.03
C VAL A 156 -24.09 0.25 -41.10
N TYR A 157 -24.16 1.58 -41.33
CA TYR A 157 -23.62 2.59 -40.42
C TYR A 157 -24.21 2.48 -39.00
N ASN A 158 -25.54 2.41 -38.89
CA ASN A 158 -26.24 2.27 -37.61
C ASN A 158 -25.87 0.97 -36.89
N ARG A 159 -25.64 -0.12 -37.63
CA ARG A 159 -25.17 -1.39 -37.06
C ARG A 159 -23.77 -1.26 -36.49
N MET A 160 -22.84 -0.65 -37.23
CA MET A 160 -21.49 -0.40 -36.76
C MET A 160 -21.49 0.47 -35.50
N HIS A 161 -22.27 1.56 -35.47
CA HIS A 161 -22.35 2.43 -34.30
C HIS A 161 -22.86 1.69 -33.05
N ARG A 162 -23.82 0.77 -33.22
CA ARG A 162 -24.27 -0.11 -32.14
C ARG A 162 -23.14 -1.02 -31.62
N ASP A 163 -22.30 -1.55 -32.50
CA ASP A 163 -21.17 -2.39 -32.09
C ASP A 163 -20.10 -1.56 -31.34
N ILE A 164 -19.89 -0.29 -31.75
CA ILE A 164 -19.08 0.69 -31.01
C ILE A 164 -19.65 0.95 -29.62
N ASP A 165 -20.96 1.15 -29.50
CA ASP A 165 -21.63 1.38 -28.20
C ASP A 165 -21.49 0.17 -27.26
N VAL A 166 -21.66 -1.04 -27.79
CA VAL A 166 -21.48 -2.29 -27.04
C VAL A 166 -20.02 -2.41 -26.56
N LEU A 167 -19.06 -2.11 -27.44
CA LEU A 167 -17.64 -2.11 -27.10
C LEU A 167 -17.32 -1.08 -26.01
N ASN A 168 -17.74 0.17 -26.20
CA ASN A 168 -17.51 1.26 -25.24
C ASN A 168 -18.12 0.93 -23.88
N THR A 169 -19.36 0.43 -23.84
CA THR A 169 -20.01 0.00 -22.61
C THR A 169 -19.20 -1.09 -21.90
N ALA A 170 -18.68 -2.06 -22.66
CA ALA A 170 -17.84 -3.12 -22.12
C ALA A 170 -16.52 -2.56 -21.53
N ILE A 171 -15.83 -1.67 -22.23
CA ILE A 171 -14.57 -1.07 -21.75
C ILE A 171 -14.82 -0.17 -20.52
N PHE A 172 -15.87 0.67 -20.53
CA PHE A 172 -16.22 1.51 -19.38
C PHE A 172 -16.59 0.69 -18.15
N SER A 173 -17.31 -0.41 -18.32
CA SER A 173 -17.65 -1.31 -17.21
C SER A 173 -16.39 -1.92 -16.58
N GLU A 174 -15.38 -2.24 -17.40
CA GLU A 174 -14.11 -2.79 -16.97
C GLU A 174 -13.21 -1.74 -16.32
N LEU A 175 -13.17 -0.53 -16.86
CA LEU A 175 -12.49 0.62 -16.26
C LEU A 175 -13.05 0.95 -14.88
N ARG A 176 -14.38 0.90 -14.73
CA ARG A 176 -15.03 1.09 -13.43
C ARG A 176 -14.63 -0.03 -12.46
N ARG A 177 -14.67 -1.29 -12.89
CA ARG A 177 -14.27 -2.43 -12.06
C ARG A 177 -12.80 -2.37 -11.66
N ASN A 178 -11.92 -1.98 -12.57
CA ASN A 178 -10.49 -1.82 -12.32
C ASN A 178 -10.24 -0.68 -11.33
N SER A 179 -10.96 0.44 -11.47
CA SER A 179 -10.93 1.55 -10.50
C SER A 179 -11.40 1.14 -9.10
N GLU A 180 -12.51 0.40 -8.99
CA GLU A 180 -12.96 -0.12 -7.69
C GLU A 180 -11.96 -1.13 -7.11
N THR A 181 -11.32 -1.92 -7.96
CA THR A 181 -10.28 -2.86 -7.54
C THR A 181 -9.06 -2.10 -7.03
N PHE A 182 -8.64 -1.03 -7.71
CA PHE A 182 -7.58 -0.10 -7.29
C PHE A 182 -7.83 0.44 -5.88
N GLU A 183 -9.04 0.95 -5.65
CA GLU A 183 -9.43 1.49 -4.35
C GLU A 183 -9.40 0.41 -3.25
N ARG A 184 -10.03 -0.75 -3.50
CA ARG A 184 -10.07 -1.84 -2.51
C ARG A 184 -8.68 -2.38 -2.17
N GLY A 185 -7.82 -2.55 -3.17
CA GLY A 185 -6.47 -3.05 -2.89
C GLY A 185 -5.54 -1.98 -2.30
N PHE A 186 -5.78 -0.69 -2.55
CA PHE A 186 -5.15 0.38 -1.77
C PHE A 186 -5.46 0.23 -0.28
N TYR A 187 -6.74 0.10 0.09
CA TYR A 187 -7.10 -0.14 1.48
C TYR A 187 -6.48 -1.42 2.03
N ARG A 188 -6.50 -2.51 1.26
CA ARG A 188 -5.89 -3.78 1.67
C ARG A 188 -4.39 -3.66 1.93
N SER A 189 -3.68 -2.89 1.11
CA SER A 189 -2.24 -2.68 1.27
C SER A 189 -1.88 -1.89 2.53
N ILE A 190 -2.78 -1.04 3.04
CA ILE A 190 -2.54 -0.22 4.24
C ILE A 190 -2.84 -0.99 5.54
N ILE A 191 -3.75 -1.97 5.51
CA ILE A 191 -4.20 -2.71 6.72
C ILE A 191 -3.02 -3.25 7.56
N PRO A 192 -2.01 -3.95 7.00
CA PRO A 192 -0.89 -4.45 7.80
C PRO A 192 -0.17 -3.33 8.56
N GLY A 193 0.03 -2.19 7.90
CA GLY A 193 0.65 -1.00 8.48
C GLY A 193 -0.16 -0.45 9.65
N ALA A 194 -1.47 -0.26 9.46
CA ALA A 194 -2.37 0.23 10.51
C ALA A 194 -2.42 -0.70 11.73
N VAL A 195 -2.51 -2.01 11.52
CA VAL A 195 -2.50 -3.01 12.60
C VAL A 195 -1.18 -2.97 13.36
N ALA A 196 -0.04 -2.88 12.66
CA ALA A 196 1.26 -2.83 13.30
C ALA A 196 1.46 -1.56 14.13
N VAL A 197 0.93 -0.42 13.71
CA VAL A 197 0.92 0.80 14.52
C VAL A 197 0.13 0.58 15.81
N GLY A 198 -1.08 0.00 15.71
CA GLY A 198 -1.89 -0.32 16.89
C GLY A 198 -1.17 -1.26 17.87
N VAL A 199 -0.58 -2.34 17.38
CA VAL A 199 0.22 -3.27 18.19
C VAL A 199 1.45 -2.57 18.77
N GLY A 200 2.11 -1.71 18.00
CA GLY A 200 3.26 -0.92 18.44
C GLY A 200 2.93 -0.02 19.63
N ILE A 201 1.78 0.67 19.60
CA ILE A 201 1.31 1.50 20.73
C ILE A 201 1.11 0.65 21.99
N VAL A 202 0.46 -0.51 21.86
CA VAL A 202 0.26 -1.42 22.99
C VAL A 202 1.59 -1.91 23.55
N LEU A 203 2.55 -2.29 22.70
CA LEU A 203 3.88 -2.72 23.13
C LEU A 203 4.66 -1.59 23.81
N VAL A 204 4.55 -0.35 23.34
CA VAL A 204 5.17 0.82 23.98
C VAL A 204 4.57 1.07 25.36
N LEU A 205 3.24 0.95 25.50
CA LEU A 205 2.58 1.06 26.80
C LEU A 205 3.04 -0.03 27.77
N LEU A 206 3.12 -1.29 27.31
CA LEU A 206 3.63 -2.39 28.12
C LEU A 206 5.09 -2.16 28.53
N LEU A 207 5.93 -1.67 27.61
CA LEU A 207 7.32 -1.32 27.89
C LEU A 207 7.41 -0.20 28.93
N LEU A 208 6.56 0.82 28.83
CA LEU A 208 6.49 1.91 29.81
C LEU A 208 6.11 1.39 31.20
N THR A 209 5.07 0.56 31.29
CA THR A 209 4.66 -0.06 32.56
C THR A 209 5.77 -0.93 33.13
N PHE A 210 6.46 -1.71 32.28
CA PHE A 210 7.60 -2.53 32.68
C PHE A 210 8.74 -1.67 33.24
N ILE A 211 9.11 -0.57 32.57
CA ILE A 211 10.16 0.35 33.05
C ILE A 211 9.78 0.97 34.39
N LEU A 212 8.54 1.44 34.52
CA LEU A 212 8.06 2.04 35.76
C LEU A 212 8.07 1.05 36.93
N ALA A 213 7.59 -0.17 36.71
CA ALA A 213 7.46 -1.19 37.75
C ALA A 213 8.79 -1.80 38.18
N PHE A 214 9.68 -2.13 37.23
CA PHE A 214 10.90 -2.90 37.49
C PHE A 214 12.18 -2.08 37.58
N TYR A 215 12.19 -0.83 37.11
CA TYR A 215 13.37 0.02 37.17
C TYR A 215 13.12 1.29 37.99
N VAL A 216 12.13 2.11 37.63
CA VAL A 216 11.92 3.42 38.27
C VAL A 216 11.45 3.28 39.72
N ASN A 217 10.42 2.48 39.97
CA ASN A 217 9.89 2.29 41.33
C ASN A 217 10.91 1.69 42.31
N PRO A 218 11.69 0.65 41.95
CA PRO A 218 12.78 0.16 42.77
C PRO A 218 13.84 1.21 43.09
N ILE A 219 14.26 2.03 42.12
CA ILE A 219 15.21 3.12 42.36
C ILE A 219 14.66 4.10 43.41
N TYR A 220 13.39 4.48 43.31
CA TYR A 220 12.76 5.35 44.32
C TYR A 220 12.67 4.70 45.71
N LYS A 221 12.52 3.37 45.78
CA LYS A 221 12.53 2.63 47.06
C LYS A 221 13.93 2.59 47.66
N MET A 222 14.97 2.34 46.86
CA MET A 222 16.38 2.40 47.29
C MET A 222 16.74 3.78 47.81
N LEU A 223 16.39 4.84 47.07
CA LEU A 223 16.65 6.23 47.46
C LEU A 223 15.97 6.59 48.79
N ARG A 224 14.70 6.19 48.98
CA ARG A 224 14.00 6.37 50.27
C ARG A 224 14.67 5.61 51.40
N GLY A 225 15.09 4.37 51.17
CA GLY A 225 15.85 3.59 52.15
C GLY A 225 17.15 4.27 52.56
N LEU A 226 17.91 4.79 51.59
CA LEU A 226 19.15 5.52 51.83
C LEU A 226 18.93 6.82 52.59
N ASN A 227 17.90 7.61 52.23
CA ASN A 227 17.57 8.83 52.93
C ASN A 227 17.17 8.57 54.39
N ASN A 228 16.37 7.54 54.65
CA ASN A 228 16.00 7.14 56.01
C ASN A 228 17.20 6.71 56.85
N TYR A 229 18.19 6.05 56.24
CA TYR A 229 19.46 5.76 56.90
C TYR A 229 20.22 7.04 57.24
N ARG A 230 20.36 7.98 56.30
CA ARG A 230 21.13 9.21 56.49
C ARG A 230 20.51 10.17 57.52
N SER A 231 19.19 10.37 57.49
CA SER A 231 18.52 11.37 58.33
C SER A 231 18.04 10.82 59.68
N LEU A 232 17.57 9.58 59.71
CA LEU A 232 16.94 8.99 60.90
C LEU A 232 17.79 7.87 61.52
N ASN A 233 18.98 7.59 60.96
CA ASN A 233 19.88 6.52 61.41
C ASN A 233 19.18 5.14 61.44
N LYS A 234 18.15 4.95 60.60
CA LYS A 234 17.37 3.71 60.49
C LYS A 234 18.13 2.65 59.67
N LYS A 235 17.85 1.38 59.91
CA LYS A 235 18.35 0.27 59.08
C LYS A 235 17.78 0.36 57.66
N TYR A 236 18.63 0.08 56.67
CA TYR A 236 18.20 -0.12 55.30
C TYR A 236 17.45 -1.46 55.21
N THR A 237 16.23 -1.45 54.66
CA THR A 237 15.32 -2.61 54.68
C THR A 237 14.83 -3.02 53.29
N TYR A 238 15.25 -2.32 52.24
CA TYR A 238 14.78 -2.62 50.90
C TYR A 238 15.64 -3.72 50.26
N SER A 239 14.98 -4.80 49.83
CA SER A 239 15.60 -5.87 49.04
C SER A 239 15.00 -5.88 47.64
N PHE A 240 15.85 -5.95 46.61
CA PHE A 240 15.44 -5.99 45.22
C PHE A 240 15.64 -7.40 44.62
N GLU A 241 14.55 -8.00 44.15
CA GLU A 241 14.52 -9.38 43.62
C GLU A 241 14.89 -9.47 42.12
N GLY A 242 15.79 -8.62 41.63
CA GLY A 242 16.25 -8.66 40.24
C GLY A 242 17.37 -9.69 39.98
N ASP A 243 17.86 -9.72 38.75
CA ASP A 243 19.01 -10.52 38.32
C ASP A 243 20.02 -9.71 37.47
N ASP A 244 19.86 -8.38 37.46
CA ASP A 244 20.66 -7.44 36.68
C ASP A 244 21.42 -6.44 37.56
N GLN A 245 22.06 -5.45 36.93
CA GLN A 245 22.87 -4.43 37.59
C GLN A 245 22.14 -3.68 38.71
N LEU A 246 20.81 -3.60 38.66
CA LEU A 246 20.04 -2.93 39.70
C LEU A 246 20.03 -3.72 41.01
N LYS A 247 20.13 -5.06 40.94
CA LYS A 247 20.36 -5.90 42.11
C LYS A 247 21.75 -5.75 42.66
N GLU A 248 22.76 -5.80 41.80
CA GLU A 248 24.16 -5.58 42.22
C GLU A 248 24.30 -4.21 42.94
N LEU A 249 23.60 -3.19 42.46
CA LEU A 249 23.53 -1.89 43.13
C LEU A 249 22.82 -1.94 44.50
N ASN A 250 21.69 -2.64 44.59
CA ASN A 250 20.97 -2.79 45.86
C ASN A 250 21.77 -3.54 46.91
N ASP A 251 22.42 -4.62 46.50
CA ASP A 251 23.22 -5.49 47.36
C ASP A 251 24.45 -4.71 47.86
N GLY A 252 25.17 -4.02 46.96
CA GLY A 252 26.28 -3.15 47.35
C GLY A 252 25.86 -1.98 48.25
N LEU A 253 24.68 -1.39 48.03
CA LEU A 253 24.14 -0.36 48.92
C LEU A 253 23.85 -0.92 50.32
N THR A 254 23.31 -2.14 50.39
CA THR A 254 23.01 -2.82 51.66
C THR A 254 24.29 -3.09 52.44
N GLU A 255 25.31 -3.67 51.77
CA GLU A 255 26.62 -3.97 52.36
C GLU A 255 27.30 -2.73 52.93
N VAL A 256 27.41 -1.65 52.12
CA VAL A 256 28.06 -0.40 52.56
C VAL A 256 27.32 0.25 53.73
N ILE A 257 25.98 0.20 53.76
CA ILE A 257 25.20 0.75 54.88
C ILE A 257 25.41 -0.09 56.14
N GLU A 258 25.42 -1.41 56.03
CA GLU A 258 25.64 -2.31 57.17
C GLU A 258 27.03 -2.15 57.77
N GLU A 259 28.08 -2.10 56.93
CA GLU A 259 29.45 -1.83 57.37
C GLU A 259 29.55 -0.47 58.10
N ASN A 260 28.98 0.59 57.53
CA ASN A 260 28.98 1.91 58.16
C ASN A 260 28.21 1.92 59.49
N GLN A 261 27.12 1.16 59.62
CA GLN A 261 26.41 1.02 60.90
C GLN A 261 27.27 0.30 61.95
N GLN A 262 27.96 -0.77 61.56
CA GLN A 262 28.87 -1.48 62.46
C GLN A 262 30.03 -0.57 62.90
N LEU A 263 30.60 0.20 61.97
CA LEU A 263 31.64 1.18 62.27
C LEU A 263 31.15 2.25 63.25
N ARG A 264 29.98 2.85 63.01
CA ARG A 264 29.38 3.84 63.94
C ARG A 264 29.15 3.27 65.34
N LYS A 265 28.73 1.99 65.44
CA LYS A 265 28.59 1.30 66.74
C LYS A 265 29.93 1.11 67.42
N ARG A 266 30.96 0.63 66.71
CA ARG A 266 32.32 0.45 67.24
C ARG A 266 32.92 1.77 67.74
N VAL A 267 32.73 2.86 66.99
CA VAL A 267 33.21 4.20 67.38
C VAL A 267 32.51 4.69 68.63
N ARG A 268 31.18 4.49 68.77
CA ARG A 268 30.45 4.82 70.00
C ARG A 268 30.96 4.02 71.20
N THR A 269 31.09 2.69 71.07
CA THR A 269 31.58 1.85 72.18
C THR A 269 33.00 2.23 72.62
N LEU A 270 33.87 2.62 71.68
CA LEU A 270 35.20 3.11 72.01
C LEU A 270 35.17 4.45 72.74
N ARG A 271 34.31 5.39 72.30
CA ARG A 271 34.13 6.68 72.97
C ARG A 271 33.61 6.49 74.40
N ASP A 272 32.60 5.65 74.59
CA ASP A 272 32.01 5.40 75.91
C ASP A 272 33.02 4.76 76.88
N ALA A 273 33.87 3.84 76.39
CA ALA A 273 34.93 3.21 77.17
C ALA A 273 36.04 4.20 77.59
N ILE A 274 36.39 5.16 76.73
CA ILE A 274 37.36 6.23 77.06
C ILE A 274 36.77 7.15 78.14
N SER A 275 35.51 7.59 77.96
CA SER A 275 34.86 8.46 78.94
C SER A 275 34.66 7.82 80.32
N GLN A 276 34.57 6.49 80.42
CA GLN A 276 34.54 5.79 81.71
C GLN A 276 35.92 5.71 82.39
N LYS A 277 37.01 5.69 81.61
CA LYS A 277 38.38 5.71 82.14
C LYS A 277 38.80 7.06 82.71
N ASP A 278 38.25 8.15 82.19
CA ASP A 278 38.57 9.52 82.66
C ASP A 278 37.79 9.92 83.93
N ILE A 279 36.85 9.09 84.40
CA ILE A 279 36.01 9.33 85.61
C ILE A 279 36.47 8.47 86.80
N GLN A 280 37.43 7.56 86.60
CA GLN A 280 38.13 6.81 87.66
C GLN A 280 39.49 7.43 87.95
#